data_AF-A0A382R3H1-F1
#
_entry.id   AF-A0A382R3H1-F1
#
_cell.length_a   1.000
_cell.length_b   1.000
_cell.length_c   1.000
_cell.angle_alpha   90.00
_cell.angle_beta   90.00
_cell.angle_gamma   90.00
#
_symmetry.space_group_name_H-M   'P 1'
#
loop_
_entity.id
_entity.type
_entity.pdbx_description
1 polymer ?
#
loop_
_entity_poly.entity_id
_entity_poly.type
_entity_poly.pdbx_seq_one_letter_code
_entity_poly.pdbx_strand_id
1 'polypeptide(L)'
;EGTVLAVDVKTCGREEVKVIESKNQRIVAIGKELIEENCLGEFIGVAKLSKEFNLRFSGSLENLIDAGGRSDYFEAGIQPLLSEIDVYYSDVSDLPCLEIDFIEDLEEARKLY
;
A
#
# COMPACT_ATOMS: atom_id res chain seq x y z
N GLU A 1 14.12 14.00 -0.41
CA GLU A 1 13.54 12.94 0.44
C GLU A 1 12.73 11.99 -0.44
N GLY A 2 12.84 10.68 -0.25
CA GLY A 2 12.17 9.66 -1.07
C GLY A 2 10.75 9.34 -0.61
N THR A 3 10.03 8.59 -1.46
CA THR A 3 8.68 8.07 -1.16
C THR A 3 8.79 6.78 -0.35
N VAL A 4 8.03 6.68 0.75
CA VAL A 4 8.04 5.52 1.66
C VAL A 4 6.60 5.16 2.06
N LEU A 5 6.25 3.88 1.94
CA LEU A 5 4.98 3.31 2.43
C LEU A 5 5.20 2.63 3.79
N ALA A 6 4.28 2.82 4.74
CA ALA A 6 4.27 2.02 5.96
C ALA A 6 3.67 0.65 5.66
N VAL A 7 4.44 -0.41 5.94
CA VAL A 7 4.05 -1.79 5.63
C VAL A 7 4.08 -2.62 6.89
N ASP A 8 2.98 -3.29 7.18
CA ASP A 8 2.93 -4.35 8.18
C ASP A 8 3.37 -5.67 7.51
N VAL A 9 4.54 -6.17 7.88
CA VAL A 9 5.14 -7.41 7.38
C VAL A 9 4.45 -8.61 8.03
N LYS A 10 3.40 -9.10 7.38
CA LYS A 10 2.56 -10.21 7.83
C LYS A 10 2.10 -11.06 6.65
N THR A 11 1.53 -12.22 6.94
CA THR A 11 0.78 -12.98 5.92
C THR A 11 -0.50 -12.20 5.59
N CYS A 12 -0.71 -11.92 4.32
CA CYS A 12 -1.92 -11.26 3.82
C CYS A 12 -2.93 -12.30 3.32
N GLY A 13 -4.22 -12.06 3.56
CA GLY A 13 -5.32 -12.73 2.89
C GLY A 13 -5.84 -11.92 1.70
N ARG A 14 -7.13 -12.08 1.41
CA ARG A 14 -7.77 -11.50 0.22
C ARG A 14 -7.97 -9.99 0.30
N GLU A 15 -8.31 -9.46 1.47
CA GLU A 15 -8.78 -8.07 1.60
C GLU A 15 -7.63 -7.07 1.67
N GLU A 16 -6.48 -7.49 2.19
CA GLU A 16 -5.31 -6.64 2.43
C GLU A 16 -4.73 -6.10 1.12
N VAL A 17 -4.30 -4.84 1.17
CA VAL A 17 -3.53 -4.22 0.09
C VAL A 17 -2.10 -4.71 0.17
N LYS A 18 -1.78 -5.72 -0.64
CA LYS A 18 -0.50 -6.40 -0.61
C LYS A 18 0.61 -5.56 -1.24
N VAL A 19 1.83 -5.74 -0.76
CA VAL A 19 3.05 -5.24 -1.39
C VAL A 19 4.04 -6.36 -1.67
N ILE A 20 4.76 -6.26 -2.78
CA ILE A 20 5.89 -7.13 -3.11
C ILE A 20 7.15 -6.28 -3.13
N GLU A 21 8.18 -6.70 -2.39
CA GLU A 21 9.48 -6.04 -2.40
C GLU A 21 10.46 -6.66 -3.41
N SER A 22 11.51 -5.89 -3.70
CA SER A 22 12.75 -6.36 -4.29
C SER A 22 13.90 -6.06 -3.33
N LYS A 23 15.14 -5.97 -3.82
CA LYS A 23 16.29 -5.69 -2.95
C LYS A 23 16.19 -4.29 -2.33
N ASN A 24 16.78 -4.14 -1.15
CA ASN A 24 16.93 -2.87 -0.44
C ASN A 24 15.60 -2.16 -0.16
N GLN A 25 14.58 -2.91 0.25
CA GLN A 25 13.27 -2.39 0.66
C GLN A 25 12.49 -1.65 -0.45
N ARG A 26 12.83 -1.89 -1.72
CA ARG A 26 12.16 -1.24 -2.86
C ARG A 26 10.91 -2.03 -3.25
N ILE A 27 9.76 -1.38 -3.25
CA ILE A 27 8.48 -1.96 -3.66
C ILE A 27 8.44 -2.10 -5.19
N VAL A 28 7.99 -3.26 -5.67
CA VAL A 28 7.85 -3.56 -7.11
C VAL A 28 6.43 -3.88 -7.54
N ALA A 29 5.55 -4.21 -6.59
CA ALA A 29 4.13 -4.31 -6.84
C ALA A 29 3.33 -3.92 -5.59
N ILE A 30 2.14 -3.37 -5.82
CA ILE A 30 1.13 -3.06 -4.82
C ILE A 30 -0.27 -3.35 -5.37
N GLY A 31 -1.16 -3.90 -4.55
CA GLY A 31 -2.58 -4.09 -4.89
C GLY A 31 -3.23 -5.28 -4.20
N LYS A 32 -4.56 -5.33 -4.20
CA LYS A 32 -5.35 -6.41 -3.57
C LYS A 32 -5.26 -7.75 -4.30
N GLU A 33 -5.15 -7.72 -5.63
CA GLU A 33 -5.17 -8.92 -6.48
C GLU A 33 -3.79 -9.58 -6.66
N LEU A 34 -2.78 -9.19 -5.87
CA LEU A 34 -1.48 -9.83 -5.91
C LEU A 34 -1.52 -11.23 -5.28
N ILE A 35 -0.67 -12.13 -5.78
CA ILE A 35 -0.54 -13.51 -5.30
C ILE A 35 -0.01 -13.50 -3.87
N GLU A 36 -0.80 -13.99 -2.91
CA GLU A 36 -0.54 -13.95 -1.47
C GLU A 36 0.83 -14.52 -1.10
N GLU A 37 1.25 -15.64 -1.71
CA GLU A 37 2.51 -16.32 -1.38
C GLU A 37 3.78 -15.53 -1.74
N ASN A 38 3.64 -14.51 -2.60
CA ASN A 38 4.75 -13.65 -3.03
C ASN A 38 4.80 -12.31 -2.29
N CYS A 39 3.85 -12.06 -1.39
CA CYS A 39 3.70 -10.77 -0.75
C CYS A 39 4.60 -10.65 0.48
N LEU A 40 5.17 -9.47 0.65
CA LEU A 40 5.91 -9.10 1.86
C LEU A 40 4.95 -8.85 3.03
N GLY A 41 3.84 -8.17 2.76
CA GLY A 41 2.92 -7.70 3.78
C GLY A 41 1.88 -6.73 3.23
N GLU A 42 1.24 -6.03 4.15
CA GLU A 42 0.13 -5.13 3.90
C GLU A 42 0.57 -3.66 3.96
N PHE A 43 0.16 -2.87 2.97
CA PHE A 43 0.23 -1.42 3.05
C PHE A 43 -0.94 -0.90 3.90
N ILE A 44 -0.63 -0.34 5.08
CA ILE A 44 -1.61 0.07 6.09
C ILE A 44 -2.22 1.47 5.87
N GLY A 45 -2.23 1.95 4.62
CA GLY A 45 -2.80 3.26 4.27
C GLY A 45 -2.00 4.52 4.72
N VAL A 46 -0.80 4.38 5.28
CA VAL A 46 0.04 5.53 5.70
C VAL A 46 1.29 5.64 4.83
N ALA A 47 1.45 6.78 4.14
CA ALA A 47 2.57 6.99 3.23
C ALA A 47 3.21 8.39 3.37
N LYS A 48 4.54 8.44 3.25
CA LYS A 48 5.28 9.67 3.00
C LYS A 48 5.55 9.79 1.50
N LEU A 49 4.89 10.73 0.84
CA LEU A 49 5.02 10.93 -0.60
C LEU A 49 5.94 12.10 -0.92
N SER A 50 6.98 11.85 -1.73
CA SER A 50 7.87 12.92 -2.20
C SER A 50 7.14 13.88 -3.15
N LYS A 51 7.69 15.09 -3.33
CA LYS A 51 7.13 16.08 -4.27
C LYS A 51 7.09 15.55 -5.70
N GLU A 52 8.15 14.87 -6.13
CA GLU A 52 8.26 14.30 -7.48
C GLU A 52 7.21 13.20 -7.69
N PHE A 53 7.09 12.28 -6.72
CA PHE A 53 6.09 11.23 -6.78
C PHE A 53 4.67 11.80 -6.83
N ASN A 54 4.34 12.77 -5.98
CA ASN A 54 3.01 13.40 -5.97
C ASN A 54 2.62 14.02 -7.32
N LEU A 55 3.57 14.67 -8.01
CA LEU A 55 3.32 15.25 -9.34
C LEU A 55 2.98 14.18 -10.40
N ARG A 56 3.61 13.01 -10.32
CA ARG A 56 3.28 11.88 -11.21
C ARG A 56 2.00 11.19 -10.78
N PHE A 57 1.80 11.06 -9.48
CA PHE A 57 0.67 10.35 -8.90
C PHE A 57 -0.66 11.02 -9.22
N SER A 58 -0.74 12.35 -9.20
CA SER A 58 -1.96 13.05 -9.64
C SER A 58 -2.32 12.72 -11.10
N GLY A 59 -1.33 12.72 -12.01
CA GLY A 59 -1.58 12.36 -13.42
C GLY A 59 -1.93 10.88 -13.59
N SER A 60 -1.33 10.00 -12.78
CA SER A 60 -1.67 8.57 -12.78
C SER A 60 -3.12 8.32 -12.35
N LEU A 61 -3.59 9.05 -11.33
CA LEU A 61 -4.98 9.00 -10.88
C LEU A 61 -5.94 9.56 -11.94
N GLU A 62 -5.60 10.66 -12.61
CA GLU A 62 -6.39 11.20 -13.73
C GLU A 62 -6.53 10.16 -14.85
N ASN A 63 -5.43 9.51 -15.24
CA ASN A 63 -5.44 8.45 -16.25
C ASN A 63 -6.32 7.26 -15.84
N LEU A 64 -6.30 6.88 -14.56
CA LEU A 64 -7.13 5.79 -14.03
C LEU A 64 -8.63 6.14 -14.14
N ILE A 65 -8.99 7.38 -13.80
CA ILE A 65 -10.37 7.88 -13.92
C ILE A 65 -10.81 7.91 -15.40
N ASP A 66 -9.98 8.44 -16.28
CA ASP A 66 -10.26 8.56 -17.71
C ASP A 66 -10.39 7.18 -18.40
N ALA A 67 -9.64 6.19 -17.92
CA ALA A 67 -9.76 4.79 -18.35
C ALA A 67 -11.03 4.09 -17.83
N GLY A 68 -11.82 4.74 -16.97
CA GLY A 68 -13.07 4.22 -16.43
C GLY A 68 -12.93 3.47 -15.09
N GLY A 69 -11.79 3.60 -14.41
CA GLY A 69 -11.50 2.99 -13.10
C GLY A 69 -12.31 3.59 -11.94
N ARG A 70 -13.63 3.38 -11.95
CA ARG A 70 -14.57 3.96 -10.97
C ARG A 70 -14.60 3.24 -9.62
N SER A 71 -14.09 2.02 -9.57
CA SER A 71 -14.10 1.15 -8.38
C SER A 71 -12.69 0.68 -8.01
N ASP A 72 -11.68 1.24 -8.66
CA ASP A 72 -10.29 0.94 -8.34
C ASP A 72 -9.86 1.72 -7.10
N TYR A 73 -9.06 1.07 -6.27
CA TYR A 73 -8.40 1.72 -5.15
C TYR A 73 -7.23 2.58 -5.66
N PHE A 74 -6.81 3.58 -4.87
CA PHE A 74 -5.80 4.55 -5.34
C PHE A 74 -4.43 3.91 -5.58
N GLU A 75 -4.15 2.74 -5.01
CA GLU A 75 -2.94 1.96 -5.23
C GLU A 75 -2.83 1.45 -6.66
N ALA A 76 -3.95 1.31 -7.39
CA ALA A 76 -3.94 1.07 -8.82
C ALA A 76 -3.28 2.25 -9.59
N GLY A 77 -3.36 3.47 -9.05
CA GLY A 77 -2.62 4.63 -9.55
C GLY A 77 -1.16 4.68 -9.10
N ILE A 78 -0.79 3.98 -8.02
CA ILE A 78 0.62 3.85 -7.57
C ILE A 78 1.36 2.81 -8.41
N GLN A 79 0.73 1.67 -8.67
CA GLN A 79 1.32 0.52 -9.36
C GLN A 79 2.13 0.86 -10.64
N PRO A 80 1.61 1.64 -11.61
CA PRO A 80 2.37 1.96 -12.82
C PRO A 80 3.64 2.76 -12.53
N LEU A 81 3.63 3.61 -11.50
CA LEU A 81 4.74 4.49 -11.14
C LEU A 81 5.94 3.75 -10.54
N LEU A 82 5.74 2.54 -10.02
CA LEU A 82 6.82 1.71 -9.44
C LEU A 82 7.90 1.32 -10.47
N SER A 83 7.59 1.45 -11.77
CA SER A 83 8.54 1.27 -12.87
C SER A 83 9.31 2.53 -13.24
N GLU A 84 8.87 3.70 -12.78
CA GLU A 84 9.42 5.01 -13.16
C GLU A 84 10.17 5.69 -12.00
N ILE A 85 9.69 5.51 -10.77
CA ILE A 85 10.22 6.14 -9.56
C ILE A 85 10.38 5.08 -8.47
N ASP A 86 11.53 5.08 -7.82
CA ASP A 86 11.77 4.21 -6.67
C ASP A 86 10.85 4.58 -5.50
N VAL A 87 10.08 3.59 -5.05
CA VAL A 87 9.26 3.63 -3.84
C VAL A 87 9.79 2.59 -2.88
N TYR A 88 9.95 2.98 -1.62
CA TYR A 88 10.46 2.11 -0.56
C TYR A 88 9.37 1.82 0.46
N TYR A 89 9.60 0.84 1.33
CA TYR A 89 8.76 0.64 2.52
C TYR A 89 9.53 0.87 3.82
N SER A 90 8.79 1.18 4.87
CA SER A 90 9.23 1.05 6.27
C SER A 90 8.40 -0.07 6.89
N ASP A 91 9.09 -1.05 7.46
CA ASP A 91 8.45 -2.04 8.33
C ASP A 91 7.93 -1.32 9.57
N VAL A 92 6.65 -1.54 9.88
CA VAL A 92 5.96 -0.98 11.05
C VAL A 92 5.27 -2.05 11.88
N SER A 93 5.60 -3.34 11.70
CA SER A 93 4.99 -4.45 12.42
C SER A 93 5.22 -4.42 13.94
N ASP A 94 6.18 -3.61 14.41
CA ASP A 94 6.43 -3.36 15.83
C ASP A 94 5.53 -2.27 16.43
N LEU A 95 4.79 -1.53 15.59
CA LEU A 95 3.86 -0.50 16.01
C LEU A 95 2.45 -1.07 16.12
N PRO A 96 1.68 -0.63 17.12
CA PRO A 96 0.33 -1.14 17.29
C PRO A 96 -0.58 -0.36 16.33
N CYS A 97 -0.84 -0.95 15.16
CA CYS A 97 -1.71 -0.42 14.11
C CYS A 97 -2.81 -1.44 13.79
N LEU A 98 -4.04 -0.96 13.60
CA LEU A 98 -5.19 -1.80 13.24
C LEU A 98 -6.16 -0.95 12.41
N GLU A 99 -6.52 -1.45 11.24
CA GLU A 99 -7.60 -0.89 10.42
C GLU A 99 -8.95 -1.33 11.01
N ILE A 100 -9.92 -0.42 11.07
CA ILE A 100 -11.25 -0.70 11.65
C ILE A 100 -12.27 -0.65 10.51
N ASP A 101 -12.45 -1.78 9.83
CA ASP A 101 -13.37 -1.94 8.71
C ASP A 101 -14.66 -2.67 9.11
N PHE A 102 -14.54 -3.60 10.06
CA PHE A 102 -15.62 -4.41 10.59
C PHE A 102 -15.81 -4.21 12.11
N ILE A 103 -16.91 -4.75 12.65
CA ILE A 103 -17.20 -4.62 14.08
C ILE A 103 -16.20 -5.42 14.92
N GLU A 104 -15.73 -6.54 14.38
CA GLU A 104 -14.72 -7.41 14.97
C GLU A 104 -13.39 -6.67 15.18
N ASP A 105 -12.97 -5.83 14.23
CA ASP A 105 -11.75 -5.03 14.33
C ASP A 105 -11.85 -4.02 15.49
N LEU A 106 -13.03 -3.38 15.65
CA LEU A 106 -13.28 -2.48 16.76
C LEU A 106 -13.26 -3.21 18.12
N GLU A 107 -13.78 -4.43 18.16
CA GLU A 107 -13.74 -5.26 19.37
C GLU A 107 -12.31 -5.71 19.71
N GLU A 108 -11.49 -5.99 18.70
CA GLU A 108 -10.07 -6.29 18.86
C GLU A 108 -9.29 -5.06 19.36
N ALA A 109 -9.50 -3.89 18.74
CA ALA A 109 -8.88 -2.63 19.16
C ALA A 109 -9.09 -2.38 20.66
N ARG A 110 -10.32 -2.55 21.16
CA ARG A 110 -10.67 -2.35 22.58
C ARG A 110 -10.03 -3.33 23.56
N LYS A 111 -9.49 -4.46 23.08
CA LYS A 111 -8.76 -5.42 23.92
C LYS A 111 -7.27 -5.07 23.99
N LEU A 112 -6.74 -4.43 22.96
CA LEU A 112 -5.32 -4.11 22.81
C LEU A 112 -4.95 -2.74 23.41
N TYR A 113 -5.89 -1.78 23.44
CA TYR A 113 -5.71 -0.40 23.90
C TYR A 113 -6.70 -0.02 25.01
#